data_AF-A0A6N3X5S4-F1
#
_entry.id   AF-A0A6N3X5S4-F1
#
_cell.length_a   1.000
_cell.length_b   1.000
_cell.length_c   1.000
_cell.angle_alpha   90.00
_cell.angle_beta   90.00
_cell.angle_gamma   90.00
#
_symmetry.space_group_name_H-M   'P 1'
#
loop_
_entity.id
_entity.type
_entity.pdbx_description
1 polymer ?
#
loop_
_entity_poly.entity_id
_entity_poly.type
_entity_poly.pdbx_seq_one_letter_code
_entity_poly.pdbx_strand_id
1 'polypeptide(L)'
;MVLEKLNTQGMTARAKGTQEAPGTNVKAKRGLNRSILATGWAEIDEIRQMLAYKTRVVYINPAYTWQGCSRCGHVDTKSRRPSPSFTAQAVAIRTMRT
;
A
#
# COMPACT_ATOMS: atom_id res chain seq x y z
N MET A 1 16.27 2.95 7.83
CA MET A 1 14.94 3.42 7.34
C MET A 1 14.14 2.22 6.86
N VAL A 2 12.86 2.11 7.24
CA VAL A 2 11.96 1.01 6.85
C VAL A 2 10.97 1.53 5.83
N LEU A 3 10.82 0.80 4.72
CA LEU A 3 9.98 1.20 3.59
C LEU A 3 9.19 0.02 3.04
N GLU A 4 7.99 0.31 2.57
CA GLU A 4 7.19 -0.69 1.87
C GLU A 4 7.75 -0.97 0.48
N LYS A 5 7.88 -2.25 0.14
CA LYS A 5 8.26 -2.70 -1.21
C LYS A 5 7.04 -2.67 -2.14
N LEU A 6 6.65 -1.47 -2.55
CA LEU A 6 5.50 -1.28 -3.42
C LEU A 6 5.87 -1.64 -4.87
N ASN A 7 5.11 -2.55 -5.50
CA ASN A 7 5.31 -2.89 -6.92
C ASN A 7 4.62 -1.86 -7.83
N THR A 8 5.20 -0.66 -7.91
CA THR A 8 4.68 0.48 -8.68
C THR A 8 4.53 0.16 -10.18
N GLN A 9 5.46 -0.62 -10.75
CA GLN A 9 5.40 -1.09 -12.13
C GLN A 9 4.18 -2.00 -12.37
N GLY A 10 3.98 -3.00 -11.52
CA GLY A 10 2.81 -3.88 -11.58
C GLY A 10 1.48 -3.13 -11.34
N MET A 11 1.49 -2.14 -10.44
CA MET A 11 0.33 -1.31 -10.15
C MET A 11 -0.09 -0.41 -11.31
N THR A 12 0.84 -0.01 -12.17
CA THR A 12 0.60 0.89 -13.32
C THR A 12 0.50 0.16 -14.67
N ALA A 13 0.59 -1.17 -14.66
CA ALA A 13 0.46 -2.00 -15.84
C ALA A 13 -0.81 -1.70 -16.65
N ARG A 14 -0.70 -1.88 -17.98
CA ARG A 14 -1.79 -1.59 -18.92
C ARG A 14 -2.97 -2.51 -18.68
N ALA A 15 -4.16 -1.91 -18.58
CA ALA A 15 -5.42 -2.64 -18.47
C ALA A 15 -6.05 -2.98 -19.82
N LYS A 16 -5.55 -2.43 -20.94
CA LYS A 16 -6.21 -2.50 -22.26
C LYS A 16 -6.31 -3.92 -22.83
N GLY A 17 -5.42 -4.83 -22.44
CA GLY A 17 -5.32 -6.17 -23.03
C GLY A 17 -4.86 -6.15 -24.50
N THR A 18 -5.03 -7.27 -25.19
CA THR A 18 -4.71 -7.45 -26.62
C THR A 18 -6.00 -7.46 -27.46
N GLN A 19 -5.89 -7.62 -28.78
CA GLN A 19 -7.07 -7.76 -29.65
C GLN A 19 -7.80 -9.09 -29.39
N GLU A 20 -7.03 -10.16 -29.14
CA GLU A 20 -7.55 -11.50 -28.85
C GLU A 20 -8.16 -11.61 -27.44
N ALA A 21 -7.62 -10.84 -26.48
CA ALA A 21 -8.10 -10.79 -25.11
C ALA A 21 -8.23 -9.31 -24.66
N PRO A 22 -9.35 -8.64 -24.99
CA PRO A 22 -9.57 -7.26 -24.61
C PRO A 22 -9.70 -7.14 -23.09
N GLY A 23 -9.05 -6.13 -22.53
CA GLY A 23 -9.05 -5.93 -21.10
C GLY A 23 -10.33 -5.28 -20.57
N THR A 24 -10.67 -5.59 -19.33
CA THR A 24 -11.85 -5.06 -18.64
C THR A 24 -11.48 -3.88 -17.73
N ASN A 25 -12.46 -3.02 -17.42
CA ASN A 25 -12.27 -1.86 -16.51
C ASN A 25 -11.16 -0.87 -16.90
N VAL A 26 -10.82 -0.79 -18.19
CA VAL A 26 -9.72 0.05 -18.73
C VAL A 26 -9.89 1.53 -18.36
N LYS A 27 -11.11 2.07 -18.45
CA LYS A 27 -11.40 3.48 -18.11
C LYS A 27 -11.14 3.77 -16.63
N ALA A 28 -11.64 2.92 -15.74
CA ALA A 28 -11.44 3.06 -14.30
C ALA A 28 -9.95 2.94 -13.93
N LYS A 29 -9.26 1.94 -14.48
CA LYS A 29 -7.84 1.72 -14.23
C LYS A 29 -6.96 2.84 -14.80
N ARG A 30 -7.34 3.49 -15.90
CA ARG A 30 -6.61 4.65 -16.45
C ARG A 30 -6.59 5.83 -15.48
N GLY A 31 -7.70 6.10 -14.78
CA GLY A 31 -7.76 7.12 -13.73
C GLY A 31 -6.81 6.79 -12.58
N LEU A 32 -6.91 5.57 -12.07
CA LEU A 32 -6.06 5.07 -10.99
C LEU A 32 -4.56 5.12 -11.37
N ASN A 33 -4.19 4.64 -12.56
CA ASN A 33 -2.79 4.66 -13.01
C ASN A 33 -2.24 6.08 -13.09
N ARG A 34 -3.04 7.06 -13.53
CA ARG A 34 -2.63 8.47 -13.51
C ARG A 34 -2.37 8.99 -12.11
N SER A 35 -3.25 8.71 -11.15
CA SER A 35 -3.04 9.14 -9.75
C SER A 35 -1.79 8.50 -9.13
N ILE A 36 -1.52 7.23 -9.41
CA ILE A 36 -0.34 6.53 -8.92
C ILE A 36 0.94 7.15 -9.51
N LEU A 37 0.98 7.39 -10.82
CA LEU A 37 2.12 8.01 -11.49
C LEU A 37 2.35 9.45 -11.02
N ALA A 38 1.29 10.23 -10.81
CA ALA A 38 1.37 11.60 -10.33
C ALA A 38 1.90 11.73 -8.90
N THR A 39 1.87 10.66 -8.10
CA THR A 39 2.40 10.68 -6.73
C THR A 39 3.93 10.52 -6.68
N GLY A 40 4.58 10.17 -7.80
CA GLY A 40 6.05 10.12 -7.88
C GLY A 40 6.70 8.90 -7.20
N TRP A 41 5.96 7.83 -6.90
CA TRP A 41 6.50 6.65 -6.20
C TRP A 41 7.73 6.02 -6.87
N ALA A 42 7.80 6.06 -8.20
CA ALA A 42 8.94 5.55 -8.96
C ALA A 42 10.22 6.38 -8.72
N GLU A 43 10.10 7.70 -8.63
CA GLU A 43 11.23 8.60 -8.35
C GLU A 43 11.79 8.34 -6.94
N ILE A 44 10.90 8.08 -5.98
CA ILE A 44 11.33 7.75 -4.61
C ILE A 44 12.09 6.41 -4.60
N ASP A 45 11.66 5.42 -5.38
CA ASP A 45 12.38 4.14 -5.54
C ASP A 45 13.79 4.33 -6.15
N GLU A 46 13.95 5.21 -7.13
CA GLU A 46 15.25 5.53 -7.72
C GLU A 46 16.16 6.25 -6.73
N ILE A 47 15.66 7.28 -6.04
CA ILE A 47 16.41 8.01 -5.00
C ILE A 47 16.86 7.06 -3.88
N ARG A 48 16.06 6.05 -3.53
CA ARG A 48 16.41 5.02 -2.51
C ARG A 48 17.56 4.13 -2.96
N GLN A 49 17.58 3.68 -4.22
CA GLN A 49 18.72 2.92 -4.75
C GLN A 49 20.00 3.73 -4.66
N MET A 50 19.92 5.04 -4.94
CA MET A 50 21.02 5.98 -4.79
C MET A 50 21.37 6.30 -3.33
N LEU A 51 20.51 6.01 -2.35
CA LEU A 51 20.80 6.21 -0.92
C LEU A 51 21.30 4.95 -0.21
N ALA A 52 21.24 3.79 -0.87
CA ALA A 52 21.62 2.50 -0.29
C ALA A 52 23.10 2.46 0.13
N TYR A 53 23.98 3.23 -0.53
CA TYR A 53 25.39 3.33 -0.15
C TYR A 53 25.65 4.30 1.02
N LYS A 54 24.70 5.18 1.36
CA LYS A 54 24.80 6.15 2.47
C LYS A 54 24.09 5.67 3.73
N THR A 55 23.02 4.89 3.60
CA THR A 55 22.16 4.50 4.71
C THR A 55 21.55 3.12 4.51
N ARG A 56 21.28 2.42 5.62
CA ARG A 56 20.60 1.12 5.59
C ARG A 56 19.10 1.28 5.35
N VAL A 57 18.64 0.78 4.20
CA VAL A 57 17.23 0.70 3.81
C VAL A 57 16.73 -0.74 3.94
N VAL A 58 15.61 -0.94 4.64
CA VAL A 58 14.98 -2.26 4.82
C VAL A 58 13.60 -2.23 4.19
N TYR A 59 13.34 -3.20 3.31
CA TYR A 59 12.05 -3.36 2.64
C TYR A 59 11.13 -4.29 3.40
N ILE A 60 9.89 -3.85 3.63
CA ILE A 60 8.81 -4.65 4.21
C ILE A 60 7.71 -4.91 3.18
N ASN A 61 6.96 -5.99 3.37
CA ASN A 61 5.80 -6.30 2.54
C ASN A 61 4.70 -5.23 2.75
N PRO A 62 4.21 -4.54 1.70
CA PRO A 62 3.12 -3.58 1.82
C PRO A 62 1.77 -4.20 2.20
N ALA A 63 1.64 -5.52 2.16
CA ALA A 63 0.39 -6.18 2.51
C ALA A 63 0.10 -6.05 4.02
N TYR A 64 -1.10 -5.61 4.37
CA TYR A 64 -1.64 -5.54 5.73
C TYR A 64 -0.96 -4.58 6.72
N THR A 65 0.09 -3.86 6.30
CA THR A 65 0.74 -2.80 7.11
C THR A 65 -0.24 -1.68 7.50
N TRP A 66 -1.28 -1.46 6.70
CA TRP A 66 -2.33 -0.46 6.91
C TRP A 66 -3.57 -1.00 7.66
N GLN A 67 -3.65 -2.31 7.90
CA GLN A 67 -4.78 -2.95 8.60
C GLN A 67 -4.50 -3.20 10.09
N GLY A 68 -3.24 -3.08 10.51
CA GLY A 68 -2.84 -3.18 11.91
C GLY A 68 -3.01 -1.85 12.64
N CYS A 69 -3.64 -1.87 13.81
CA CYS A 69 -3.62 -0.70 14.68
C CYS A 69 -2.17 -0.41 15.11
N SER A 70 -1.66 0.79 14.79
CA SER A 70 -0.30 1.21 15.17
C SER A 70 -0.06 1.20 16.69
N ARG A 71 -1.13 1.30 17.49
CA ARG A 71 -1.08 1.28 18.95
C ARG A 71 -1.12 -0.11 19.57
N CYS A 72 -1.86 -1.06 19.00
CA CYS A 72 -2.11 -2.36 19.64
C CYS A 72 -1.82 -3.59 18.76
N GLY A 73 -1.39 -3.41 17.50
CA GLY A 73 -1.00 -4.50 16.60
C GLY A 73 -2.14 -5.39 16.11
N HIS A 74 -3.38 -5.13 16.52
CA HIS A 74 -4.54 -5.92 16.10
C HIS A 74 -4.85 -5.66 14.61
N VAL A 75 -5.01 -6.74 13.86
CA VAL A 75 -5.40 -6.74 12.44
C VAL A 75 -6.84 -7.24 12.36
N ASP A 76 -7.78 -6.33 12.10
CA ASP A 76 -9.20 -6.67 11.89
C ASP A 76 -9.52 -6.65 10.39
N THR A 77 -10.13 -7.72 9.89
CA THR A 77 -10.58 -7.84 8.49
C THR A 77 -11.68 -6.83 8.14
N LYS A 78 -12.43 -6.33 9.13
CA LYS A 78 -13.45 -5.29 8.97
C LYS A 78 -12.89 -3.86 8.98
N SER A 79 -11.63 -3.67 9.34
CA SER A 79 -10.96 -2.35 9.31
C SER A 79 -10.75 -1.78 7.90
N ARG A 80 -11.02 -2.58 6.87
CA ARG A 80 -10.84 -2.20 5.46
C ARG A 80 -11.96 -1.28 4.95
N ARG A 81 -11.93 0.03 5.23
CA ARG A 81 -12.77 1.03 4.54
C ARG A 81 -12.12 2.41 4.31
N PRO A 82 -12.62 3.18 3.31
CA PRO A 82 -11.91 4.26 2.63
C PRO A 82 -12.21 5.66 3.24
N SER A 83 -12.24 5.76 4.56
CA SER A 83 -12.57 7.01 5.26
C SER A 83 -11.34 7.59 5.96
N PRO A 84 -11.07 8.91 5.87
CA PRO A 84 -9.87 9.55 6.43
C PRO A 84 -9.88 9.60 7.97
N SER A 85 -10.99 9.23 8.61
CA SER A 85 -11.12 9.12 10.06
C SER A 85 -10.74 7.71 10.52
N PHE A 86 -9.44 7.49 10.71
CA PHE A 86 -8.96 6.32 11.45
C PHE A 86 -9.41 6.45 12.92
N THR A 87 -10.49 5.78 13.29
CA THR A 87 -10.80 5.48 14.69
C THR A 87 -10.50 4.00 14.89
N ALA A 88 -9.48 3.70 15.68
CA ALA A 88 -9.23 2.34 16.12
C ALA A 88 -10.50 1.86 16.83
N GLN A 89 -11.12 0.78 16.35
CA GLN A 89 -12.16 0.11 17.13
C GLN A 89 -11.48 -0.43 18.39
N ALA A 90 -11.63 0.32 19.49
CA ALA A 90 -11.20 -0.11 20.80
C ALA A 90 -12.08 -1.31 21.19
N VAL A 91 -11.60 -2.52 20.93
CA VAL A 91 -12.13 -3.70 21.61
C VAL A 91 -11.65 -3.59 23.05
N ALA A 92 -12.62 -3.50 23.97
CA ALA A 92 -12.39 -3.48 25.40
C ALA A 92 -11.45 -4.62 25.79
N ILE A 93 -10.23 -4.28 26.22
CA ILE A 93 -9.33 -5.25 26.83
C ILE A 93 -9.98 -5.60 28.17
N ARG A 94 -10.70 -6.72 28.20
CA ARG A 94 -11.14 -7.33 29.46
C ARG A 94 -9.88 -7.88 30.10
N THR A 95 -9.26 -7.09 30.96
CA THR A 95 -8.14 -7.51 31.78
C THR A 95 -8.60 -8.66 32.66
N MET A 96 -8.18 -9.89 32.34
CA MET A 96 -8.20 -10.97 33.32
C MET A 96 -7.04 -10.72 34.26
N ARG A 97 -7.41 -10.35 35.48
CA ARG A 97 -6.53 -10.21 36.64
C ARG A 97 -6.23 -11.62 37.15
N THR A 98 -4.96 -12.01 37.18
CA THR A 98 -4.40 -13.01 38.09
C THR A 98 -3.11 -12.45 38.63
#